data_AF-W4F5B0-F1
#
_entry.id   AF-W4F5B0-F1
#
_cell.length_a   1.000
_cell.length_b   1.000
_cell.length_c   1.000
_cell.angle_alpha   90.00
_cell.angle_beta   90.00
_cell.angle_gamma   90.00
#
_symmetry.space_group_name_H-M   'P 1'
#
loop_
_entity.id
_entity.type
_entity.pdbx_description
1 polymer ?
#
loop_
_entity_poly.entity_id
_entity_poly.type
_entity_poly.pdbx_seq_one_letter_code
_entity_poly.pdbx_strand_id
1 'polypeptide(L)'
;MKIVKKIALQLFMASLVLLCISGYGSAQVSAAINPGNEIKYNIKPDIFKESKIINVFSATKKDEVKIYYFDTVNKAFLGVDYNHRLRVYKDSNKIDITYKKRFLNTPLDEAIAITQDHGFTGDESNYKFELDIKGGNHTFAVSRKESLKETSKVSFNAVDTEAAKKLILDNAPKKIRNWDSESWYNNTLTQTVVYGPAKATTYKGSYAGYEADIEVWNYQGDIMVELSTKEDDASKAAVIEKLWHDKLEVEGYLSEDQRGKTAFVMEK
;
A
#
# COMPACT_ATOMS: atom_id res chain seq x y z
N MET A 1 -91.11 -15.94 29.56
CA MET A 1 -91.53 -16.15 28.16
C MET A 1 -90.28 -16.27 27.29
N LYS A 2 -90.03 -17.44 26.67
CA LYS A 2 -89.07 -17.74 25.56
C LYS A 2 -87.54 -17.48 25.82
N ILE A 3 -86.63 -18.49 25.76
CA ILE A 3 -85.95 -19.16 24.60
C ILE A 3 -84.73 -18.33 24.09
N VAL A 4 -83.45 -18.77 23.98
CA VAL A 4 -82.74 -20.10 23.97
C VAL A 4 -81.40 -20.08 24.79
N LYS A 5 -80.66 -21.21 24.84
CA LYS A 5 -79.29 -21.48 25.38
C LYS A 5 -78.12 -21.17 24.41
N LYS A 6 -76.88 -21.03 24.94
CA LYS A 6 -75.54 -21.58 24.51
C LYS A 6 -74.43 -20.62 25.00
N ILE A 7 -73.60 -20.89 26.03
CA ILE A 7 -72.59 -21.95 26.30
C ILE A 7 -71.25 -21.77 25.54
N ALA A 8 -70.18 -21.59 26.34
CA ALA A 8 -68.74 -21.69 26.04
C ALA A 8 -68.13 -20.63 25.07
N LEU A 9 -66.85 -20.24 25.16
CA LEU A 9 -65.68 -20.91 25.76
C LEU A 9 -64.59 -19.88 26.16
N GLN A 10 -63.86 -20.11 27.27
CA GLN A 10 -62.46 -19.77 27.66
C GLN A 10 -61.72 -18.57 26.98
N LEU A 11 -60.74 -17.85 27.54
CA LEU A 11 -59.95 -17.70 28.79
C LEU A 11 -58.87 -16.64 28.44
N PHE A 12 -58.29 -15.92 29.41
CA PHE A 12 -57.04 -15.09 29.43
C PHE A 12 -57.32 -13.89 30.35
N MET A 13 -56.95 -13.81 31.64
CA MET A 13 -55.76 -14.24 32.40
C MET A 13 -54.45 -13.49 32.08
N ALA A 14 -53.84 -12.98 33.16
CA ALA A 14 -52.51 -12.36 33.28
C ALA A 14 -52.27 -11.00 32.58
N SER A 15 -52.32 -9.93 33.38
CA SER A 15 -51.73 -8.62 33.08
C SER A 15 -50.20 -8.73 32.89
N LEU A 16 -49.70 -8.32 31.73
CA LEU A 16 -48.29 -8.40 31.38
C LEU A 16 -47.47 -7.31 32.07
N VAL A 17 -46.40 -7.70 32.77
CA VAL A 17 -45.39 -6.76 33.33
C VAL A 17 -44.61 -6.13 32.18
N LEU A 18 -44.58 -4.80 32.13
CA LEU A 18 -43.85 -4.05 31.10
C LEU A 18 -42.35 -4.11 31.38
N LEU A 19 -41.64 -5.03 30.72
CA LEU A 19 -40.19 -5.19 30.87
C LEU A 19 -39.44 -4.21 29.95
N CYS A 20 -38.84 -3.17 30.52
CA CYS A 20 -37.95 -2.26 29.80
C CYS A 20 -36.63 -2.97 29.44
N ILE A 21 -36.57 -3.64 28.29
CA ILE A 21 -35.31 -4.08 27.71
C ILE A 21 -34.74 -2.93 26.88
N SER A 22 -33.94 -2.08 27.52
CA SER A 22 -33.02 -1.21 26.80
C SER A 22 -32.01 -2.07 26.06
N GLY A 23 -32.14 -2.13 24.74
CA GLY A 23 -31.21 -2.84 23.87
C GLY A 23 -29.84 -2.17 23.91
N TYR A 24 -28.96 -2.66 24.79
CA TYR A 24 -27.52 -2.45 24.66
C TYR A 24 -27.07 -3.17 23.38
N GLY A 25 -27.09 -2.44 22.26
CA GLY A 25 -26.42 -2.90 21.06
C GLY A 25 -24.94 -3.06 21.39
N SER A 26 -24.42 -4.28 21.24
CA SER A 26 -23.00 -4.56 21.39
C SER A 26 -22.24 -3.64 20.44
N ALA A 27 -21.49 -2.68 21.00
CA ALA A 27 -20.57 -1.88 20.20
C ALA A 27 -19.56 -2.84 19.56
N GLN A 28 -19.69 -3.07 18.26
CA GLN A 28 -18.79 -3.96 17.53
C GLN A 28 -17.43 -3.28 17.50
N VAL A 29 -16.51 -3.77 18.34
CA VAL A 29 -15.14 -3.26 18.41
C VAL A 29 -14.49 -3.48 17.04
N SER A 30 -14.09 -2.38 16.39
CA SER A 30 -13.36 -2.42 15.13
C SER A 30 -12.07 -3.21 15.31
N ALA A 31 -11.70 -4.03 14.31
CA ALA A 31 -10.40 -4.68 14.29
C ALA A 31 -9.28 -3.64 14.35
N ALA A 32 -8.33 -3.83 15.26
CA ALA A 32 -7.20 -2.93 15.45
C ALA A 32 -6.25 -2.99 14.24
N ILE A 33 -5.82 -1.82 13.75
CA ILE A 33 -4.83 -1.73 12.67
C ILE A 33 -3.46 -2.00 13.27
N ASN A 34 -2.88 -3.16 12.94
CA ASN A 34 -1.52 -3.54 13.28
C ASN A 34 -0.68 -3.49 11.99
N PRO A 35 0.19 -2.49 11.80
CA PRO A 35 0.99 -2.36 10.57
C PRO A 35 2.04 -3.46 10.48
N GLY A 36 2.23 -4.04 9.29
CA GLY A 36 3.45 -4.78 8.98
C GLY A 36 4.61 -3.81 8.73
N ASN A 37 5.86 -4.24 8.92
CA ASN A 37 7.03 -3.38 8.79
C ASN A 37 7.77 -3.70 7.48
N GLU A 38 8.17 -2.68 6.70
CA GLU A 38 9.01 -2.87 5.51
C GLU A 38 10.31 -2.08 5.64
N ILE A 39 11.38 -2.77 6.06
CA ILE A 39 12.74 -2.24 6.22
C ILE A 39 13.36 -2.05 4.83
N LYS A 40 13.94 -0.88 4.57
CA LYS A 40 14.50 -0.47 3.27
C LYS A 40 15.80 0.29 3.43
N TYR A 41 16.77 -0.01 2.56
CA TYR A 41 17.97 0.80 2.36
C TYR A 41 18.26 0.93 0.87
N ASN A 42 18.61 2.14 0.43
CA ASN A 42 19.34 2.27 -0.82
C ASN A 42 20.80 1.83 -0.59
N ILE A 43 21.32 1.01 -1.51
CA ILE A 43 22.69 0.52 -1.52
C ILE A 43 23.42 1.03 -2.77
N LYS A 44 24.74 1.13 -2.68
CA LYS A 44 25.61 1.79 -3.67
C LYS A 44 25.44 1.21 -5.09
N PRO A 45 24.87 1.98 -6.06
CA PRO A 45 24.55 1.48 -7.39
C PRO A 45 25.78 1.26 -8.29
N ASP A 46 26.92 1.84 -7.95
CA ASP A 46 28.24 1.58 -8.52
C ASP A 46 28.78 0.19 -8.11
N ILE A 47 28.58 -0.21 -6.85
CA ILE A 47 28.98 -1.54 -6.32
C ILE A 47 28.00 -2.62 -6.80
N PHE A 48 26.70 -2.41 -6.65
CA PHE A 48 25.67 -3.45 -6.82
C PHE A 48 25.19 -3.58 -8.27
N LYS A 49 26.05 -4.11 -9.12
CA LYS A 49 25.67 -4.69 -10.43
C LYS A 49 25.13 -6.12 -10.25
N GLU A 50 24.48 -6.66 -11.28
CA GLU A 50 23.78 -7.96 -11.25
C GLU A 50 24.62 -9.11 -10.66
N SER A 51 25.87 -9.29 -11.08
CA SER A 51 26.76 -10.32 -10.53
C SER A 51 27.06 -10.14 -9.04
N LYS A 52 27.22 -8.90 -8.57
CA LYS A 52 27.44 -8.59 -7.15
C LYS A 52 26.16 -8.80 -6.34
N ILE A 53 24.99 -8.49 -6.89
CA ILE A 53 23.67 -8.76 -6.28
C ILE A 53 23.46 -10.26 -6.09
N ILE A 54 23.65 -11.05 -7.16
CA ILE A 54 23.52 -12.52 -7.12
C ILE A 54 24.45 -13.10 -6.06
N ASN A 55 25.72 -12.69 -6.05
CA ASN A 55 26.74 -13.28 -5.16
C ASN A 55 26.61 -12.83 -3.69
N VAL A 56 26.28 -11.57 -3.40
CA VAL A 56 26.18 -11.07 -2.01
C VAL A 56 24.88 -11.51 -1.35
N PHE A 57 23.77 -11.50 -2.09
CA PHE A 57 22.45 -11.79 -1.55
C PHE A 57 21.96 -13.21 -1.86
N SER A 58 22.81 -14.07 -2.44
CA SER A 58 22.43 -15.40 -2.96
C SER A 58 21.18 -15.34 -3.86
N ALA A 59 21.04 -14.26 -4.61
CA ALA A 59 19.76 -13.82 -5.15
C ALA A 59 19.50 -14.33 -6.56
N THR A 60 18.24 -14.64 -6.84
CA THR A 60 17.74 -15.02 -8.18
C THR A 60 16.98 -13.84 -8.79
N LYS A 61 17.26 -13.53 -10.07
CA LYS A 61 16.49 -12.55 -10.84
C LYS A 61 15.04 -13.02 -10.99
N LYS A 62 14.09 -12.11 -10.79
CA LYS A 62 12.66 -12.41 -10.70
C LYS A 62 11.85 -11.73 -11.80
N ASP A 63 11.64 -10.41 -11.71
CA ASP A 63 10.81 -9.65 -12.65
C ASP A 63 11.64 -8.56 -13.38
N GLU A 64 11.31 -8.29 -14.64
CA GLU A 64 11.62 -7.03 -15.31
C GLU A 64 10.33 -6.21 -15.41
N VAL A 65 10.36 -4.96 -14.94
CA VAL A 65 9.16 -4.14 -14.72
C VAL A 65 9.35 -2.75 -15.31
N LYS A 66 8.34 -2.21 -15.98
CA LYS A 66 8.24 -0.76 -16.24
C LYS A 66 7.25 -0.14 -15.26
N ILE A 67 7.65 0.95 -14.63
CA ILE A 67 6.89 1.65 -13.60
C ILE A 67 6.56 3.06 -14.06
N TYR A 68 5.31 3.44 -13.87
CA TYR A 68 4.78 4.76 -14.18
C TYR A 68 4.04 5.32 -12.96
N TYR A 69 4.17 6.61 -12.72
CA TYR A 69 3.44 7.35 -11.69
C TYR A 69 2.50 8.37 -12.32
N PHE A 70 1.39 8.66 -11.64
CA PHE A 70 0.32 9.53 -12.14
C PHE A 70 0.07 10.65 -11.14
N ASP A 71 0.39 11.88 -11.55
CA ASP A 71 0.13 13.09 -10.78
C ASP A 71 0.03 14.27 -11.76
N THR A 72 -0.51 15.39 -11.30
CA THR A 72 -0.46 16.67 -12.03
C THR A 72 0.98 17.17 -12.16
N VAL A 73 1.22 18.12 -13.08
CA VAL A 73 2.54 18.78 -13.25
C VAL A 73 3.03 19.42 -11.93
N ASN A 74 2.10 19.93 -11.12
CA ASN A 74 2.37 20.55 -9.82
C ASN A 74 2.44 19.53 -8.66
N LYS A 75 2.40 18.22 -8.96
CA LYS A 75 2.49 17.11 -8.01
C LYS A 75 1.46 17.18 -6.87
N ALA A 76 0.24 17.60 -7.21
CA ALA A 76 -0.87 17.80 -6.27
C ALA A 76 -1.20 16.57 -5.42
N PHE A 77 -1.09 15.34 -5.94
CA PHE A 77 -1.29 14.13 -5.14
C PHE A 77 -0.11 13.89 -4.18
N LEU A 78 1.12 13.99 -4.66
CA LEU A 78 2.34 13.82 -3.86
C LEU A 78 2.41 14.85 -2.72
N GLY A 79 2.00 16.11 -2.99
CA GLY A 79 1.97 17.20 -2.02
C GLY A 79 0.94 17.05 -0.91
N VAL A 80 -0.01 16.11 -1.03
CA VAL A 80 -0.89 15.65 0.07
C VAL A 80 -0.79 14.14 0.27
N ASP A 81 0.42 13.60 0.08
CA ASP A 81 0.85 12.25 0.45
C ASP A 81 0.25 11.05 -0.27
N TYR A 82 -0.41 11.26 -1.42
CA TYR A 82 -0.82 10.17 -2.29
C TYR A 82 0.29 9.71 -3.22
N ASN A 83 0.16 8.45 -3.66
CA ASN A 83 0.93 7.91 -4.75
C ASN A 83 0.10 6.93 -5.57
N HIS A 84 0.07 7.17 -6.88
CA HIS A 84 -0.62 6.35 -7.87
C HIS A 84 0.42 5.77 -8.81
N ARG A 85 0.51 4.44 -8.87
CA ARG A 85 1.57 3.75 -9.60
C ARG A 85 1.03 2.60 -10.43
N LEU A 86 1.33 2.61 -11.73
CA LEU A 86 1.17 1.45 -12.62
C LEU A 86 2.49 0.68 -12.71
N ARG A 87 2.42 -0.64 -12.61
CA ARG A 87 3.50 -1.56 -12.98
C ARG A 87 3.03 -2.48 -14.09
N VAL A 88 3.82 -2.56 -15.15
CA VAL A 88 3.66 -3.56 -16.22
C VAL A 88 4.88 -4.49 -16.21
N TYR A 89 4.64 -5.78 -16.35
CA TYR A 89 5.63 -6.85 -16.08
C TYR A 89 5.99 -7.56 -17.38
N LYS A 90 7.28 -7.75 -17.62
CA LYS A 90 7.77 -8.52 -18.77
C LYS A 90 7.29 -9.98 -18.66
N ASP A 91 7.00 -10.59 -19.80
CA ASP A 91 6.61 -12.00 -19.92
C ASP A 91 5.39 -12.38 -19.04
N SER A 92 4.54 -11.41 -18.71
CA SER A 92 3.35 -11.57 -17.86
C SER A 92 2.16 -10.83 -18.43
N ASN A 93 0.98 -11.45 -18.42
CA ASN A 93 -0.28 -10.85 -18.86
C ASN A 93 -0.96 -9.98 -17.77
N LYS A 94 -0.22 -9.59 -16.73
CA LYS A 94 -0.72 -8.90 -15.53
C LYS A 94 -0.12 -7.50 -15.43
N ILE A 95 -0.96 -6.54 -15.06
CA ILE A 95 -0.55 -5.21 -14.63
C ILE A 95 -1.03 -4.98 -13.19
N ASP A 96 -0.21 -4.31 -12.38
CA ASP A 96 -0.57 -3.96 -11.00
C ASP A 96 -0.69 -2.43 -10.88
N ILE A 97 -1.84 -1.95 -10.40
CA ILE A 97 -2.02 -0.57 -9.96
C ILE A 97 -1.88 -0.53 -8.44
N THR A 98 -1.08 0.39 -7.91
CA THR A 98 -1.03 0.71 -6.48
C THR A 98 -1.58 2.11 -6.23
N TYR A 99 -2.49 2.22 -5.28
CA TYR A 99 -2.90 3.46 -4.65
C TYR A 99 -2.33 3.44 -3.22
N LYS A 100 -1.56 4.45 -2.83
CA LYS A 100 -1.01 4.58 -1.45
C LYS A 100 -1.30 5.98 -0.93
N LYS A 101 -1.72 6.09 0.34
CA LYS A 101 -1.71 7.31 1.16
C LYS A 101 -0.63 7.10 2.22
N ARG A 102 0.24 8.09 2.39
CA ARG A 102 1.28 8.11 3.43
C ARG A 102 0.90 9.13 4.51
N PHE A 103 1.64 9.07 5.60
CA PHE A 103 1.58 10.03 6.69
C PHE A 103 3.01 10.51 6.98
N LEU A 104 3.47 11.53 6.25
CA LEU A 104 4.81 12.07 6.46
C LEU A 104 4.83 12.97 7.70
N ASN A 105 5.78 12.70 8.60
CA ASN A 105 5.96 13.45 9.87
C ASN A 105 4.77 13.37 10.84
N THR A 106 3.85 12.42 10.66
CA THR A 106 2.77 12.12 11.61
C THR A 106 3.19 10.98 12.54
N PRO A 107 3.01 11.10 13.87
CA PRO A 107 3.12 9.97 14.80
C PRO A 107 2.26 8.77 14.38
N LEU A 108 2.72 7.55 14.68
CA LEU A 108 2.06 6.32 14.21
C LEU A 108 0.64 6.15 14.80
N ASP A 109 0.47 6.49 16.07
CA ASP A 109 -0.81 6.45 16.78
C ASP A 109 -1.80 7.47 16.21
N GLU A 110 -1.37 8.70 15.93
CA GLU A 110 -2.17 9.72 15.24
C GLU A 110 -2.53 9.28 13.82
N ALA A 111 -1.57 8.72 13.06
CA ALA A 111 -1.80 8.25 11.70
C ALA A 111 -2.78 7.06 11.64
N ILE A 112 -2.74 6.16 12.63
CA ILE A 112 -3.72 5.08 12.79
C ILE A 112 -5.10 5.66 13.14
N ALA A 113 -5.19 6.62 14.07
CA ALA A 113 -6.45 7.26 14.44
C ALA A 113 -7.12 7.94 13.24
N ILE A 114 -6.38 8.78 12.49
CA ILE A 114 -6.88 9.40 11.25
C ILE A 114 -7.34 8.32 10.25
N THR A 115 -6.61 7.21 10.13
CA THR A 115 -7.00 6.11 9.24
C THR A 115 -8.32 5.45 9.68
N GLN A 116 -8.52 5.25 10.99
CA GLN A 116 -9.77 4.72 11.54
C GLN A 116 -10.95 5.69 11.35
N ASP A 117 -10.73 7.00 11.47
CA ASP A 117 -11.74 8.03 11.20
C ASP A 117 -12.20 8.05 9.73
N HIS A 118 -11.33 7.64 8.80
CA HIS A 118 -11.68 7.39 7.39
C HIS A 118 -12.36 6.02 7.17
N GLY A 119 -12.78 5.36 8.26
CA GLY A 119 -13.55 4.12 8.26
C GLY A 119 -12.74 2.87 7.91
N PHE A 120 -11.41 2.89 8.10
CA PHE A 120 -10.56 1.71 7.88
C PHE A 120 -10.47 0.81 9.11
N THR A 121 -10.42 -0.51 8.89
CA THR A 121 -10.31 -1.51 9.96
C THR A 121 -9.19 -2.50 9.69
N GLY A 122 -8.58 -3.07 10.74
CA GLY A 122 -7.39 -3.92 10.61
C GLY A 122 -7.62 -5.29 9.93
N ASP A 123 -8.88 -5.70 9.76
CA ASP A 123 -9.30 -6.92 9.08
C ASP A 123 -9.58 -6.74 7.58
N GLU A 124 -9.37 -5.53 7.03
CA GLU A 124 -9.48 -5.25 5.59
C GLU A 124 -8.37 -5.89 4.76
N SER A 125 -8.52 -7.20 4.49
CA SER A 125 -7.64 -8.01 3.62
C SER A 125 -7.37 -7.45 2.22
N ASN A 126 -8.19 -6.51 1.75
CA ASN A 126 -8.02 -5.81 0.49
C ASN A 126 -7.02 -4.62 0.59
N TYR A 127 -6.82 -4.04 1.76
CA TYR A 127 -5.82 -3.00 2.01
C TYR A 127 -4.58 -3.58 2.69
N LYS A 128 -3.50 -2.79 2.69
CA LYS A 128 -2.29 -3.04 3.46
C LYS A 128 -1.95 -1.82 4.30
N PHE A 129 -1.70 -2.07 5.57
CA PHE A 129 -1.22 -1.10 6.55
C PHE A 129 0.26 -1.43 6.79
N GLU A 130 1.15 -0.54 6.38
CA GLU A 130 2.60 -0.80 6.39
C GLU A 130 3.35 0.39 7.01
N LEU A 131 4.29 0.10 7.89
CA LEU A 131 5.32 1.05 8.34
C LEU A 131 6.50 0.95 7.36
N ASP A 132 6.61 1.92 6.44
CA ASP A 132 7.75 2.05 5.53
C ASP A 132 8.94 2.59 6.34
N ILE A 133 9.94 1.74 6.60
CA ILE A 133 11.14 2.05 7.40
C ILE A 133 12.31 2.29 6.43
N LYS A 134 12.82 3.53 6.32
CA LYS A 134 13.94 3.86 5.43
C LYS A 134 14.84 4.97 5.96
N GLY A 135 16.12 4.67 6.12
CA GLY A 135 17.14 5.65 6.56
C GLY A 135 16.80 6.32 7.89
N GLY A 136 16.28 5.55 8.86
CA GLY A 136 15.82 6.05 10.16
C GLY A 136 14.45 6.75 10.15
N ASN A 137 13.82 6.94 8.99
CA ASN A 137 12.46 7.47 8.90
C ASN A 137 11.45 6.31 8.93
N HIS A 138 10.43 6.43 9.78
CA HIS A 138 9.32 5.49 9.88
C HIS A 138 8.04 6.17 9.39
N THR A 139 7.54 5.78 8.21
CA THR A 139 6.36 6.39 7.58
C THR A 139 5.21 5.40 7.54
N PHE A 140 4.11 5.69 8.25
CA PHE A 140 2.91 4.88 8.10
C PHE A 140 2.27 5.10 6.73
N ALA A 141 1.77 4.02 6.13
CA ALA A 141 1.10 4.06 4.84
C ALA A 141 -0.06 3.07 4.74
N VAL A 142 -1.18 3.54 4.20
CA VAL A 142 -2.31 2.71 3.75
C VAL A 142 -2.17 2.52 2.24
N SER A 143 -2.24 1.28 1.76
CA SER A 143 -2.22 1.01 0.32
C SER A 143 -3.23 -0.03 -0.14
N ARG A 144 -3.68 0.13 -1.38
CA ARG A 144 -4.54 -0.80 -2.10
C ARG A 144 -3.87 -1.16 -3.42
N LYS A 145 -3.82 -2.45 -3.72
CA LYS A 145 -3.33 -2.95 -5.00
C LYS A 145 -4.47 -3.58 -5.79
N GLU A 146 -4.66 -3.12 -7.02
CA GLU A 146 -5.53 -3.76 -8.00
C GLU A 146 -4.64 -4.48 -9.03
N SER A 147 -4.89 -5.78 -9.23
CA SER A 147 -4.20 -6.59 -10.23
C SER A 147 -5.15 -6.86 -11.40
N LEU A 148 -4.82 -6.33 -12.57
CA LEU A 148 -5.64 -6.41 -13.78
C LEU A 148 -4.91 -7.24 -14.85
N LYS A 149 -5.65 -7.66 -15.88
CA LYS A 149 -5.03 -8.17 -17.11
C LYS A 149 -4.47 -7.00 -17.92
N GLU A 150 -3.36 -7.23 -18.59
CA GLU A 150 -2.84 -6.29 -19.58
C GLU A 150 -3.79 -6.14 -20.79
N THR A 151 -3.59 -5.08 -21.56
CA THR A 151 -4.34 -4.81 -22.80
C THR A 151 -3.36 -4.48 -23.92
N SER A 152 -3.83 -4.50 -25.18
CA SER A 152 -3.04 -4.05 -26.32
C SER A 152 -2.56 -2.59 -26.22
N LYS A 153 -3.20 -1.77 -25.38
CA LYS A 153 -2.81 -0.38 -25.09
C LYS A 153 -1.94 -0.22 -23.85
N VAL A 154 -2.00 -1.15 -22.90
CA VAL A 154 -1.29 -1.08 -21.61
C VAL A 154 -0.77 -2.46 -21.25
N SER A 155 0.49 -2.69 -21.61
CA SER A 155 1.26 -3.93 -21.53
C SER A 155 2.72 -3.61 -21.22
N PHE A 156 3.58 -4.60 -21.03
CA PHE A 156 5.03 -4.32 -20.93
C PHE A 156 5.59 -3.69 -22.21
N ASN A 157 5.06 -4.04 -23.39
CA ASN A 157 5.62 -3.58 -24.66
C ASN A 157 5.11 -2.19 -25.07
N ALA A 158 3.85 -1.87 -24.78
CA ALA A 158 3.22 -0.58 -25.11
C ALA A 158 2.37 -0.05 -23.95
N VAL A 159 2.54 1.23 -23.61
CA VAL A 159 1.73 1.95 -22.61
C VAL A 159 1.28 3.28 -23.22
N ASP A 160 0.04 3.29 -23.72
CA ASP A 160 -0.71 4.47 -24.12
C ASP A 160 -1.10 5.28 -22.88
N THR A 161 -0.77 6.57 -22.85
CA THR A 161 -0.93 7.40 -21.65
C THR A 161 -2.39 7.66 -21.29
N GLU A 162 -3.27 7.79 -22.28
CA GLU A 162 -4.70 8.04 -22.05
C GLU A 162 -5.40 6.78 -21.54
N ALA A 163 -5.12 5.61 -22.13
CA ALA A 163 -5.60 4.32 -21.63
C ALA A 163 -5.07 4.04 -20.21
N ALA A 164 -3.80 4.34 -19.94
CA ALA A 164 -3.23 4.16 -18.61
C ALA A 164 -3.89 5.08 -17.57
N LYS A 165 -4.06 6.38 -17.84
CA LYS A 165 -4.79 7.31 -16.96
C LYS A 165 -6.24 6.85 -16.71
N LYS A 166 -6.94 6.39 -17.76
CA LYS A 166 -8.28 5.84 -17.61
C LYS A 166 -8.32 4.61 -16.69
N LEU A 167 -7.35 3.70 -16.78
CA LEU A 167 -7.27 2.56 -15.85
C LEU A 167 -7.07 3.00 -14.39
N ILE A 168 -6.26 4.03 -14.12
CA ILE A 168 -6.11 4.59 -12.76
C ILE A 168 -7.42 5.23 -12.27
N LEU A 169 -8.16 5.92 -13.14
CA LEU A 169 -9.46 6.53 -12.77
C LEU A 169 -10.54 5.48 -12.49
N ASP A 170 -10.73 4.53 -13.40
CA ASP A 170 -11.79 3.54 -13.32
C ASP A 170 -11.64 2.58 -12.12
N ASN A 171 -10.40 2.34 -11.66
CA ASN A 171 -10.08 1.37 -10.61
C ASN A 171 -9.71 2.02 -9.27
N ALA A 172 -9.92 3.33 -9.11
CA ALA A 172 -9.55 4.05 -7.89
C ALA A 172 -10.47 3.69 -6.70
N PRO A 173 -9.95 3.15 -5.58
CA PRO A 173 -10.76 2.61 -4.49
C PRO A 173 -11.56 3.68 -3.77
N LYS A 174 -12.83 3.42 -3.46
CA LYS A 174 -13.75 4.42 -2.88
C LYS A 174 -13.20 5.08 -1.60
N LYS A 175 -12.63 4.32 -0.65
CA LYS A 175 -12.08 4.92 0.58
C LYS A 175 -10.88 5.85 0.31
N ILE A 176 -10.04 5.53 -0.68
CA ILE A 176 -8.92 6.39 -1.10
C ILE A 176 -9.43 7.63 -1.83
N ARG A 177 -10.42 7.49 -2.72
CA ARG A 177 -11.04 8.63 -3.44
C ARG A 177 -11.76 9.59 -2.51
N ASN A 178 -12.42 9.06 -1.49
CA ASN A 178 -13.25 9.82 -0.56
C ASN A 178 -12.48 10.33 0.65
N TRP A 179 -11.14 10.18 0.68
CA TRP A 179 -10.31 10.55 1.82
C TRP A 179 -10.35 12.06 2.09
N ASP A 180 -9.85 12.90 1.16
CA ASP A 180 -10.01 14.36 1.29
C ASP A 180 -11.34 14.83 0.68
N SER A 181 -11.61 14.44 -0.57
CA SER A 181 -12.87 14.70 -1.28
C SER A 181 -12.91 13.95 -2.61
N GLU A 182 -14.00 13.23 -2.87
CA GLU A 182 -14.22 12.48 -4.12
C GLU A 182 -14.19 13.41 -5.36
N SER A 183 -14.68 14.65 -5.21
CA SER A 183 -14.64 15.66 -6.28
C SER A 183 -13.23 16.16 -6.53
N TRP A 184 -12.48 16.51 -5.48
CA TRP A 184 -11.08 16.94 -5.60
C TRP A 184 -10.23 15.83 -6.21
N TYR A 185 -10.36 14.60 -5.73
CA TYR A 185 -9.58 13.46 -6.21
C TYR A 185 -9.84 13.21 -7.70
N ASN A 186 -11.12 13.12 -8.11
CA ASN A 186 -11.46 12.87 -9.51
C ASN A 186 -10.99 14.02 -10.42
N ASN A 187 -11.18 15.28 -10.01
CA ASN A 187 -10.74 16.46 -10.76
C ASN A 187 -9.22 16.58 -10.85
N THR A 188 -8.48 16.13 -9.84
CA THR A 188 -7.01 16.11 -9.84
C THR A 188 -6.49 14.98 -10.74
N LEU A 189 -7.14 13.82 -10.71
CA LEU A 189 -6.74 12.66 -11.51
C LEU A 189 -6.95 12.86 -13.01
N THR A 190 -7.99 13.59 -13.45
CA THR A 190 -8.18 13.95 -14.87
C THR A 190 -7.12 14.90 -15.40
N GLN A 191 -6.45 15.67 -14.52
CA GLN A 191 -5.35 16.59 -14.84
C GLN A 191 -3.96 15.93 -14.77
N THR A 192 -3.89 14.61 -14.54
CA THR A 192 -2.60 13.91 -14.40
C THR A 192 -1.81 13.85 -15.71
N VAL A 193 -0.49 13.96 -15.55
CA VAL A 193 0.52 13.54 -16.51
C VAL A 193 1.16 12.23 -16.04
N VAL A 194 1.88 11.55 -16.93
CA VAL A 194 2.50 10.25 -16.65
C VAL A 194 4.02 10.44 -16.47
N TYR A 195 4.50 10.18 -15.26
CA TYR A 195 5.93 10.17 -14.94
C TYR A 195 6.49 8.76 -15.12
N GLY A 196 7.35 8.55 -16.12
CA GLY A 196 7.98 7.25 -16.38
C GLY A 196 8.33 7.02 -17.86
N PRO A 197 8.65 5.78 -18.26
CA PRO A 197 8.86 4.62 -17.38
C PRO A 197 10.20 4.71 -16.64
N ALA A 198 10.17 4.45 -15.34
CA ALA A 198 11.33 3.87 -14.68
C ALA A 198 11.38 2.37 -15.00
N LYS A 199 12.57 1.83 -15.25
CA LYS A 199 12.77 0.39 -15.48
C LYS A 199 13.36 -0.22 -14.22
N ALA A 200 12.74 -1.27 -13.68
CA ALA A 200 13.27 -2.02 -12.55
C ALA A 200 13.54 -3.48 -12.92
N THR A 201 14.66 -4.01 -12.44
CA THR A 201 14.88 -5.46 -12.37
C THR A 201 14.82 -5.86 -10.90
N THR A 202 13.98 -6.84 -10.57
CA THR A 202 13.82 -7.34 -9.20
C THR A 202 14.56 -8.67 -9.00
N TYR A 203 15.08 -8.88 -7.80
CA TYR A 203 15.75 -10.10 -7.37
C TYR A 203 15.22 -10.50 -5.99
N LYS A 204 15.15 -11.80 -5.73
CA LYS A 204 14.81 -12.36 -4.41
C LYS A 204 15.98 -13.20 -3.91
N GLY A 205 16.38 -12.99 -2.66
CA GLY A 205 17.51 -13.66 -2.01
C GLY A 205 17.43 -13.53 -0.49
N SER A 206 18.58 -13.40 0.16
CA SER A 206 18.70 -13.17 1.60
C SER A 206 19.83 -12.19 1.94
N TYR A 207 19.72 -11.52 3.09
CA TYR A 207 20.79 -10.72 3.68
C TYR A 207 20.80 -10.88 5.20
N ALA A 208 22.00 -11.09 5.77
CA ALA A 208 22.22 -11.29 7.21
C ALA A 208 21.32 -12.36 7.87
N GLY A 209 20.88 -13.39 7.12
CA GLY A 209 20.02 -14.48 7.61
C GLY A 209 18.51 -14.27 7.40
N TYR A 210 18.09 -13.13 6.84
CA TYR A 210 16.69 -12.80 6.57
C TYR A 210 16.41 -12.78 5.06
N GLU A 211 15.16 -12.99 4.65
CA GLU A 211 14.79 -12.79 3.25
C GLU A 211 15.09 -11.35 2.79
N ALA A 212 15.47 -11.20 1.52
CA ALA A 212 15.74 -9.90 0.90
C ALA A 212 15.08 -9.83 -0.48
N ASP A 213 14.34 -8.76 -0.73
CA ASP A 213 13.97 -8.31 -2.08
C ASP A 213 14.93 -7.17 -2.47
N ILE A 214 15.51 -7.24 -3.67
CA ILE A 214 16.42 -6.23 -4.22
C ILE A 214 15.81 -5.71 -5.52
N GLU A 215 15.72 -4.39 -5.68
CA GLU A 215 15.24 -3.76 -6.91
C GLU A 215 16.29 -2.80 -7.48
N VAL A 216 16.75 -3.04 -8.71
CA VAL A 216 17.65 -2.16 -9.48
C VAL A 216 16.82 -1.28 -10.40
N TRP A 217 16.67 0.00 -10.05
CA TRP A 217 15.90 1.00 -10.78
C TRP A 217 16.78 1.83 -11.69
N ASN A 218 16.32 2.08 -12.92
CA ASN A 218 16.96 2.93 -13.91
C ASN A 218 15.96 3.98 -14.40
N TYR A 219 16.29 5.27 -14.29
CA TYR A 219 15.45 6.36 -14.76
C TYR A 219 16.27 7.55 -15.28
N GLN A 220 16.05 7.92 -16.54
CA GLN A 220 16.73 9.04 -17.21
C GLN A 220 18.26 9.05 -17.01
N GLY A 221 18.92 7.89 -17.10
CA GLY A 221 20.37 7.74 -16.92
C GLY A 221 20.82 7.42 -15.48
N ASP A 222 20.02 7.70 -14.47
CA ASP A 222 20.37 7.42 -13.06
C ASP A 222 20.03 5.98 -12.69
N ILE A 223 20.76 5.46 -11.70
CA ILE A 223 20.56 4.12 -11.15
C ILE A 223 20.39 4.23 -9.64
N MET A 224 19.37 3.57 -9.10
CA MET A 224 19.15 3.38 -7.67
C MET A 224 18.99 1.89 -7.40
N VAL A 225 19.62 1.36 -6.36
CA VAL A 225 19.43 -0.03 -5.91
C VAL A 225 18.82 0.02 -4.51
N GLU A 226 17.60 -0.51 -4.34
CA GLU A 226 16.96 -0.64 -3.03
C GLU A 226 17.01 -2.11 -2.59
N LEU A 227 17.49 -2.34 -1.38
CA LEU A 227 17.40 -3.60 -0.63
C LEU A 227 16.26 -3.46 0.39
N SER A 228 15.37 -4.45 0.48
CA SER A 228 14.25 -4.43 1.41
C SER A 228 13.85 -5.79 1.96
N THR A 229 13.11 -5.79 3.06
CA THR A 229 12.43 -6.98 3.60
C THR A 229 11.16 -6.58 4.36
N LYS A 230 10.29 -7.56 4.62
CA LYS A 230 9.02 -7.38 5.33
C LYS A 230 8.97 -8.26 6.57
N GLU A 231 8.50 -7.71 7.67
CA GLU A 231 8.35 -8.40 8.95
C GLU A 231 7.12 -7.88 9.71
N ASP A 232 6.25 -8.78 10.16
CA ASP A 232 5.01 -8.42 10.85
C ASP A 232 5.25 -8.19 12.35
N ASP A 233 6.25 -8.85 12.95
CA ASP A 233 6.64 -8.62 14.34
C ASP A 233 7.53 -7.36 14.46
N ALA A 234 7.02 -6.31 15.11
CA ALA A 234 7.72 -5.04 15.27
C ALA A 234 9.06 -5.15 16.04
N SER A 235 9.18 -6.09 17.00
CA SER A 235 10.42 -6.28 17.75
C SER A 235 11.49 -6.92 16.88
N LYS A 236 11.10 -7.92 16.07
CA LYS A 236 11.97 -8.57 15.09
C LYS A 236 12.32 -7.61 13.94
N ALA A 237 11.39 -6.76 13.52
CA ALA A 237 11.63 -5.71 12.53
C ALA A 237 12.71 -4.72 13.00
N ALA A 238 12.66 -4.26 14.26
CA ALA A 238 13.68 -3.39 14.84
C ALA A 238 15.06 -4.08 14.95
N VAL A 239 15.10 -5.37 15.25
CA VAL A 239 16.34 -6.17 15.21
C VAL A 239 16.91 -6.24 13.79
N ILE A 240 16.06 -6.46 12.77
CA ILE A 240 16.46 -6.49 11.36
C ILE A 240 16.96 -5.12 10.91
N GLU A 241 16.23 -4.04 11.20
CA GLU A 241 16.61 -2.65 10.88
C GLU A 241 18.01 -2.36 11.41
N LYS A 242 18.24 -2.58 12.71
CA LYS A 242 19.55 -2.31 13.32
C LYS A 242 20.65 -3.18 12.71
N LEU A 243 20.42 -4.49 12.58
CA LEU A 243 21.41 -5.43 12.04
C LEU A 243 21.78 -5.11 10.59
N TRP A 244 20.80 -4.78 9.76
CA TRP A 244 21.02 -4.41 8.36
C TRP A 244 21.75 -3.08 8.25
N HIS A 245 21.35 -2.06 9.03
CA HIS A 245 22.07 -0.78 9.09
C HIS A 245 23.55 -0.98 9.42
N ASP A 246 23.85 -1.57 10.60
CA ASP A 246 25.21 -1.75 11.10
C ASP A 246 26.09 -2.50 10.09
N LYS A 247 25.55 -3.56 9.46
CA LYS A 247 26.30 -4.36 8.48
C LYS A 247 26.51 -3.65 7.16
N LEU A 248 25.49 -2.97 6.61
CA LEU A 248 25.62 -2.23 5.36
C LEU A 248 26.55 -1.02 5.51
N GLU A 249 26.62 -0.42 6.71
CA GLU A 249 27.56 0.64 7.04
C GLU A 249 29.01 0.11 7.11
N VAL A 250 29.26 -0.94 7.89
CA VAL A 250 30.59 -1.57 8.04
C VAL A 250 31.10 -2.17 6.71
N GLU A 251 30.22 -2.74 5.90
CA GLU A 251 30.55 -3.27 4.56
C GLU A 251 30.71 -2.14 3.52
N GLY A 252 30.45 -0.88 3.88
CA GLY A 252 30.57 0.28 3.01
C GLY A 252 29.52 0.33 1.88
N TYR A 253 28.41 -0.39 2.04
CA TYR A 253 27.38 -0.65 1.04
C TYR A 253 26.22 0.34 1.04
N LEU A 254 25.96 1.06 2.14
CA LEU A 254 24.90 2.09 2.20
C LEU A 254 25.15 3.21 1.17
N SER A 255 24.09 3.58 0.44
CA SER A 255 24.06 4.78 -0.40
C SER A 255 23.88 6.03 0.47
N GLU A 256 24.51 7.14 0.11
CA GLU A 256 24.21 8.46 0.70
C GLU A 256 22.81 8.95 0.31
N ASP A 257 22.38 8.65 -0.92
CA ASP A 257 21.01 8.88 -1.38
C ASP A 257 20.08 7.79 -0.84
N GLN A 258 19.28 8.12 0.18
CA GLN A 258 18.23 7.27 0.76
C GLN A 258 16.80 7.62 0.29
N ARG A 259 16.64 8.42 -0.77
CA ARG A 259 15.31 8.83 -1.28
C ARG A 259 14.44 7.63 -1.67
N GLY A 260 13.13 7.79 -1.58
CA GLY A 260 12.16 6.77 -1.96
C GLY A 260 11.97 6.64 -3.49
N LYS A 261 11.51 5.47 -3.95
CA LYS A 261 11.20 5.16 -5.37
C LYS A 261 10.32 6.21 -6.07
N THR A 262 9.40 6.85 -5.33
CA THR A 262 8.57 7.93 -5.85
C THR A 262 9.37 9.20 -6.13
N ALA A 263 10.17 9.67 -5.16
CA ALA A 263 11.04 10.84 -5.32
C ALA A 263 12.07 10.63 -6.45
N PHE A 264 12.66 9.43 -6.54
CA PHE A 264 13.60 9.06 -7.62
C PHE A 264 13.03 9.25 -9.04
N VAL A 265 11.71 9.17 -9.23
CA VAL A 265 11.04 9.30 -10.54
C VAL A 265 10.31 10.63 -10.72
N MET A 266 9.72 11.18 -9.66
CA MET A 266 8.87 12.37 -9.71
C MET A 266 9.55 13.66 -9.25
N GLU A 267 10.70 13.60 -8.59
CA GLU A 267 11.45 14.76 -8.07
C GLU A 267 12.82 14.94 -8.76
N LYS A 268 12.99 14.29 -9.92
CA LYS A 268 14.10 14.53 -10.86
C LYS A 268 13.76 15.66 -11.83
#